data_AF-A0A1Q7XT43-F1
#
_entry.id   AF-A0A1Q7XT43-F1
#
_cell.length_a   1.000
_cell.length_b   1.000
_cell.length_c   1.000
_cell.angle_alpha   90.00
_cell.angle_beta   90.00
_cell.angle_gamma   90.00
#
_symmetry.space_group_name_H-M   'P 1'
#
loop_
_entity.id
_entity.type
_entity.pdbx_description
1 polymer ?
#
loop_
_entity_poly.entity_id
_entity_poly.type
_entity_poly.pdbx_seq_one_letter_code
_entity_poly.pdbx_strand_id
1 'polypeptide(L)' 'METASSSAAAPAKYHDGIRSLKKQLILDAFEQSGGRFTETAKLLGVHPNYLHRLIRSLDLRR' A
#
# COMPACT_ATOMS: atom_id res chain seq x y z
N MET A 1 22.34 -31.68 -2.83
CA MET A 1 23.07 -30.65 -2.07
C MET A 1 22.15 -29.45 -1.94
N GLU A 2 21.42 -29.39 -0.84
CA GLU A 2 20.55 -28.27 -0.50
C GLU A 2 21.37 -27.33 0.40
N THR A 3 21.84 -26.21 -0.14
CA THR A 3 22.49 -25.17 0.67
C THR A 3 21.46 -24.13 1.07
N ALA A 4 21.05 -24.21 2.33
CA ALA A 4 20.32 -23.16 3.01
C ALA A 4 21.21 -21.93 3.26
N SER A 5 20.53 -20.78 3.36
CA SER A 5 20.89 -19.59 4.16
C SER A 5 21.25 -18.33 3.36
N SER A 6 20.23 -17.46 3.22
CA SER A 6 20.42 -16.04 3.53
C SER A 6 19.28 -15.58 4.43
N SER A 7 19.49 -15.77 5.73
CA SER A 7 18.65 -15.23 6.80
C SER A 7 18.95 -13.74 6.94
N ALA A 8 18.21 -12.89 6.21
CA ALA A 8 18.24 -11.43 6.41
C ALA A 8 16.91 -10.69 6.10
N ALA A 9 15.78 -11.39 5.88
CA ALA A 9 14.56 -10.77 5.33
C ALA A 9 13.29 -10.87 6.21
N ALA A 10 13.42 -11.00 7.53
CA ALA A 10 12.26 -11.01 8.44
C ALA A 10 11.44 -9.68 8.52
N PRO A 11 11.98 -8.46 8.24
CA PRO A 11 11.13 -7.27 8.19
C PRO A 11 10.35 -7.11 6.87
N ALA A 12 10.77 -7.77 5.79
CA ALA A 12 10.16 -7.60 4.47
C ALA A 12 8.71 -8.11 4.42
N LYS A 13 8.41 -9.29 5.00
CA LYS A 13 7.05 -9.87 4.96
C LYS A 13 6.02 -9.05 5.72
N TYR A 14 6.38 -8.52 6.88
CA TYR A 14 5.47 -7.69 7.69
C TYR A 14 5.18 -6.37 6.97
N HIS A 15 6.22 -5.66 6.54
CA HIS A 15 6.05 -4.41 5.80
C HIS A 15 5.30 -4.62 4.48
N ASP A 16 5.52 -5.73 3.77
CA ASP A 16 4.81 -6.09 2.55
C ASP A 16 3.33 -6.42 2.79
N GLY A 17 3.01 -7.16 3.87
CA GLY A 17 1.62 -7.40 4.27
C GLY A 17 0.87 -6.12 4.59
N ILE A 18 1.52 -5.21 5.35
CA ILE A 18 0.97 -3.87 5.65
C ILE A 18 0.81 -3.04 4.37
N ARG A 19 1.75 -3.15 3.43
CA ARG A 19 1.72 -2.47 2.13
C ARG A 19 0.55 -2.95 1.26
N SER A 20 0.36 -4.26 1.20
CA SER A 20 -0.73 -4.90 0.45
C SER A 20 -2.09 -4.53 1.04
N LEU A 21 -2.23 -4.60 2.36
CA LEU A 21 -3.45 -4.19 3.07
C LEU A 21 -3.80 -2.72 2.81
N LYS A 22 -2.80 -1.82 2.92
CA LYS A 22 -2.98 -0.39 2.59
C LYS A 22 -3.44 -0.19 1.15
N LYS A 23 -2.87 -0.94 0.20
CA LYS A 23 -3.25 -0.87 -1.21
C LYS A 23 -4.70 -1.32 -1.42
N GLN A 24 -5.12 -2.41 -0.79
CA GLN A 24 -6.51 -2.88 -0.87
C GLN A 24 -7.48 -1.87 -0.26
N LEU A 25 -7.17 -1.27 0.89
CA LEU A 25 -8.01 -0.23 1.49
C LEU A 25 -8.22 0.97 0.55
N ILE A 26 -7.15 1.41 -0.11
CA ILE A 26 -7.20 2.54 -1.05
C ILE A 26 -8.02 2.16 -2.28
N LEU A 27 -7.86 0.93 -2.81
CA LEU A 27 -8.62 0.43 -3.96
C LEU A 27 -10.11 0.37 -3.64
N ASP A 28 -10.47 -0.24 -2.52
CA ASP A 28 -11.87 -0.38 -2.08
C ASP A 28 -12.54 1.00 -1.95
N ALA A 29 -11.89 1.93 -1.28
CA ALA A 29 -12.39 3.30 -1.17
C ALA A 29 -12.33 4.10 -2.48
N PHE A 30 -11.53 3.68 -3.46
CA PHE A 30 -11.48 4.26 -4.80
C PHE A 30 -12.62 3.75 -5.68
N GLU A 31 -12.99 2.48 -5.53
CA GLU A 31 -14.18 1.91 -6.14
C GLU A 31 -15.45 2.53 -5.54
N GLN A 32 -15.53 2.63 -4.22
CA GLN A 32 -16.65 3.28 -3.52
C GLN A 32 -16.79 4.77 -3.87
N SER A 33 -15.69 5.47 -4.15
CA SER A 33 -15.71 6.88 -4.53
C SER A 33 -16.01 7.14 -6.02
N GLY A 34 -16.19 6.08 -6.82
CA GLY A 34 -16.41 6.19 -8.26
C GLY A 34 -15.18 6.71 -9.02
N GLY A 35 -13.98 6.39 -8.56
CA GLY A 35 -12.72 6.75 -9.20
C GLY A 35 -12.23 8.18 -8.90
N ARG A 36 -12.73 8.80 -7.83
CA ARG A 36 -12.37 10.16 -7.43
C ARG A 36 -11.38 10.16 -6.26
N PHE A 37 -10.13 10.51 -6.52
CA PHE A 37 -9.07 10.57 -5.49
C PHE A 37 -9.42 11.46 -4.29
N THR A 38 -10.06 12.62 -4.53
CA THR A 38 -10.47 13.53 -3.45
C THR A 38 -11.51 12.89 -2.54
N GLU A 39 -12.47 12.18 -3.13
CA GLU A 39 -13.54 11.51 -2.39
C GLU A 39 -13.02 10.24 -1.72
N THR A 40 -12.09 9.51 -2.34
CA THR A 40 -11.35 8.40 -1.70
C THR A 40 -10.58 8.88 -0.49
N ALA A 41 -9.90 10.03 -0.58
CA ALA A 41 -9.16 10.58 0.54
C ALA A 41 -10.10 10.94 1.70
N LYS A 42 -11.25 11.56 1.41
CA LYS A 42 -12.30 11.82 2.40
C LYS A 42 -12.86 10.53 3.01
N LEU A 43 -13.14 9.50 2.19
CA LEU A 43 -13.62 8.19 2.64
C LEU A 43 -12.61 7.48 3.56
N LEU A 44 -11.31 7.57 3.24
CA LEU A 44 -10.24 7.04 4.10
C LEU A 44 -9.97 7.94 5.32
N GLY A 45 -10.53 9.14 5.40
CA GLY A 45 -10.17 10.13 6.41
C GLY A 45 -8.74 10.64 6.31
N VAL A 46 -8.12 10.55 5.12
CA VAL A 46 -6.75 11.00 4.86
C VAL A 46 -6.73 12.26 4.02
N HIS A 47 -5.67 13.06 4.16
CA HIS A 47 -5.50 14.23 3.30
C HIS A 47 -5.23 13.79 1.85
N PRO A 48 -5.82 14.42 0.82
CA PRO A 48 -5.59 14.06 -0.59
C PRO A 48 -4.11 14.10 -0.97
N ASN A 49 -3.35 15.09 -0.46
CA ASN A 49 -1.90 15.15 -0.66
C ASN A 49 -1.17 13.94 -0.05
N TYR A 50 -1.65 13.45 1.11
CA TYR A 50 -1.08 12.26 1.73
C TYR A 50 -1.43 11.01 0.93
N LEU A 51 -2.64 10.92 0.38
CA LEU A 51 -3.04 9.82 -0.51
C LEU A 51 -2.16 9.78 -1.77
N HIS A 52 -1.93 10.91 -2.43
CA HIS A 52 -1.01 10.98 -3.57
C HIS A 52 0.41 10.54 -3.20
N ARG A 53 0.91 11.01 -2.05
CA ARG A 53 2.23 10.61 -1.55
C ARG A 53 2.25 9.12 -1.19
N LEU A 54 1.16 8.59 -0.65
CA LEU A 54 1.01 7.19 -0.27
C LEU A 54 1.03 6.31 -1.52
N ILE A 55 0.24 6.62 -2.54
CA ILE A 55 0.25 5.93 -3.84
C ILE A 55 1.65 5.97 -4.47
N ARG A 56 2.36 7.11 -4.41
CA ARG A 56 3.76 7.24 -4.88
C ARG A 56 4.79 6.54 -3.99
N SER A 57 4.52 6.33 -2.71
CA SER A 57 5.40 5.59 -1.80
C SER A 57 5.13 4.08 -1.85
N LEU A 58 3.89 3.71 -2.21
CA LEU A 58 3.45 2.38 -2.60
C LEU A 58 3.83 2.08 -4.06
N ASP A 59 4.59 2.96 -4.73
CA ASP A 59 5.29 2.68 -5.97
C ASP A 59 6.19 1.47 -5.75
N LEU A 60 5.74 0.36 -6.33
CA LEU A 60 6.35 -0.97 -6.36
C LEU A 60 7.66 -0.87 -7.13
N ARG A 61 8.64 -0.18 -6.56
CA ARG A 61 9.99 -0.18 -7.10
C ARG A 61 10.58 -1.56 -6.85
N ARG A 62 10.51 -2.36 -7.91
CA ARG A 62 11.18 -3.64 -8.09
C ARG A 62 12.66 -3.57 -7.71
#